data_AF-A0A8T3NC23-F1
#
_entry.id   AF-A0A8T3NC23-F1
#
_cell.length_a   1.000
_cell.length_b   1.000
_cell.length_c   1.000
_cell.angle_alpha   90.00
_cell.angle_beta   90.00
_cell.angle_gamma   90.00
#
_symmetry.space_group_name_H-M   'P 1'
#
loop_
_entity.id
_entity.type
_entity.pdbx_description
1 polymer ?
#
loop_
_entity_poly.entity_id
_entity_poly.type
_entity_poly.pdbx_seq_one_letter_code
_entity_poly.pdbx_strand_id
1 'polypeptide(L)'
;MATTTDVHQRAELNLETIGLMLGDLPEIAAEWGDLGSDERISWSLDWSNEMAGLDLLAGYAADGLLTEHQCGRLRDLRRKLEAAQPIIQRLGLQAPSVVVEKYEQRG
;
A
#
# COMPACT_ATOMS: atom_id res chain seq x y z
N MET A 1 -10.35 -23.30 -2.97
CA MET A 1 -10.86 -22.16 -3.76
C MET A 1 -11.41 -21.16 -2.75
N ALA A 2 -10.97 -19.90 -2.78
CA ALA A 2 -11.61 -18.87 -1.97
C ALA A 2 -12.99 -18.57 -2.54
N THR A 3 -14.00 -18.38 -1.68
CA THR A 3 -15.32 -17.93 -2.13
C THR A 3 -15.28 -16.43 -2.43
N THR A 4 -16.21 -15.94 -3.24
CA THR A 4 -16.34 -14.49 -3.52
C THR A 4 -16.48 -13.67 -2.23
N THR A 5 -17.17 -14.21 -1.22
CA THR A 5 -17.28 -13.60 0.12
C THR A 5 -15.92 -13.47 0.81
N ASP A 6 -15.08 -14.50 0.74
CA ASP A 6 -13.74 -14.46 1.34
C ASP A 6 -12.85 -13.41 0.66
N VAL A 7 -12.98 -13.26 -0.66
CA VAL A 7 -12.26 -12.24 -1.44
C VAL A 7 -12.67 -10.83 -0.99
N HIS A 8 -13.98 -10.56 -0.84
CA HIS A 8 -14.43 -9.25 -0.39
C HIS A 8 -14.01 -8.93 1.04
N GLN A 9 -14.09 -9.89 1.96
CA GLN A 9 -13.66 -9.67 3.35
C GLN A 9 -12.16 -9.41 3.43
N ARG A 10 -11.36 -10.20 2.71
CA ARG A 10 -9.91 -9.99 2.62
C ARG A 10 -9.59 -8.64 1.99
N ALA A 11 -10.35 -8.23 0.98
CA ALA A 11 -10.15 -6.94 0.35
C ALA A 11 -10.42 -5.77 1.30
N GLU A 12 -11.51 -5.84 2.09
CA GLU A 12 -11.80 -4.80 3.09
C GLU A 12 -10.69 -4.68 4.14
N LEU A 13 -10.20 -5.82 4.66
CA LEU A 13 -9.11 -5.84 5.64
C LEU A 13 -7.84 -5.21 5.08
N ASN A 14 -7.42 -5.62 3.88
CA ASN A 14 -6.24 -5.03 3.23
C ASN A 14 -6.41 -3.52 2.99
N LEU A 15 -7.59 -3.08 2.51
CA LEU A 15 -7.87 -1.66 2.30
C LEU A 15 -7.84 -0.85 3.60
N GLU A 16 -8.16 -1.46 4.72
CA GLU A 16 -8.08 -0.86 6.05
C GLU A 16 -6.65 -0.78 6.55
N THR A 17 -5.91 -1.90 6.58
CA THR A 17 -4.53 -1.94 7.10
C THR A 17 -3.59 -1.04 6.31
N ILE A 18 -3.65 -1.08 4.97
CA ILE A 18 -2.87 -0.18 4.10
C ILE A 18 -3.26 1.28 4.37
N GLY A 19 -4.56 1.54 4.59
CA GLY A 19 -5.06 2.87 4.88
C GLY A 19 -4.53 3.45 6.19
N LEU A 20 -4.44 2.62 7.23
CA LEU A 20 -3.84 2.98 8.51
C LEU A 20 -2.34 3.21 8.37
N MET A 21 -1.62 2.29 7.74
CA MET A 21 -0.17 2.41 7.55
C MET A 21 0.23 3.67 6.77
N LEU A 22 -0.53 4.02 5.72
CA LEU A 22 -0.32 5.28 5.00
C LEU A 22 -0.67 6.51 5.83
N GLY A 23 -1.60 6.39 6.78
CA GLY A 23 -1.94 7.44 7.75
C GLY A 23 -0.83 7.69 8.75
N ASP A 24 -0.14 6.64 9.20
CA ASP A 24 0.94 6.71 10.20
C ASP A 24 2.28 7.13 9.59
N LEU A 25 2.41 7.02 8.27
CA LEU A 25 3.65 7.31 7.54
C LEU A 25 4.30 8.67 7.89
N PRO A 26 3.58 9.81 8.03
CA PRO A 26 4.19 11.09 8.39
C PRO A 26 4.81 11.10 9.80
N GLU A 27 4.17 10.42 10.76
CA GLU A 27 4.65 10.30 12.15
C GLU A 27 5.91 9.46 12.18
N ILE A 28 5.87 8.28 11.54
CA ILE A 28 7.03 7.41 11.38
C ILE A 28 8.20 8.14 10.71
N ALA A 29 7.90 8.98 9.71
CA ALA A 29 8.93 9.73 9.02
C ALA A 29 9.58 10.82 9.88
N ALA A 30 8.90 11.30 10.91
CA ALA A 30 9.46 12.26 11.88
C ALA A 30 10.41 11.55 12.86
N GLU A 31 10.06 10.33 13.27
CA GLU A 31 10.81 9.54 14.27
C GLU A 31 11.86 8.62 13.65
N TRP A 32 11.88 8.46 12.32
CA TRP A 32 12.72 7.50 11.61
C TRP A 32 14.19 7.55 12.01
N GLY A 33 14.74 8.76 12.21
CA GLY A 33 16.13 8.97 12.62
C GLY A 33 16.47 8.46 14.02
N ASP A 34 15.47 8.37 14.88
CA ASP A 34 15.59 7.95 16.29
C ASP A 34 15.29 6.45 16.47
N LEU A 35 14.56 5.84 15.53
CA LEU A 35 14.31 4.39 15.54
C LEU A 35 15.61 3.59 15.46
N GLY A 36 15.68 2.50 16.23
CA GLY A 36 16.74 1.52 16.14
C GLY A 36 16.71 0.74 14.82
N SER A 37 17.82 0.10 14.48
CA SER A 37 17.93 -0.67 13.23
C SER A 37 16.87 -1.76 13.11
N ASP A 38 16.58 -2.49 14.19
CA ASP A 38 15.61 -3.57 14.20
C ASP A 38 14.17 -3.04 13.99
N GLU A 39 13.86 -1.86 14.53
CA GLU A 39 12.56 -1.21 14.36
C GLU A 39 12.37 -0.73 12.93
N ARG A 40 13.40 -0.12 12.32
CA ARG A 40 13.36 0.28 10.91
C ARG A 40 13.20 -0.93 9.98
N ILE A 41 13.86 -2.05 10.30
CA ILE A 41 13.72 -3.31 9.55
C ILE A 41 12.29 -3.84 9.69
N SER A 42 11.76 -3.93 10.92
CA SER A 42 10.37 -4.37 11.15
C SER A 42 9.40 -3.54 10.34
N TRP A 43 9.52 -2.21 10.42
CA TRP A 43 8.65 -1.30 9.69
C TRP A 43 8.77 -1.47 8.16
N SER A 44 9.99 -1.68 7.65
CA SER A 44 10.22 -1.93 6.23
C SER A 44 9.61 -3.25 5.74
N LEU A 45 9.59 -4.28 6.60
CA LEU A 45 8.96 -5.57 6.31
C LEU A 45 7.43 -5.43 6.28
N ASP A 46 6.85 -4.78 7.28
CA ASP A 46 5.41 -4.50 7.33
C ASP A 46 4.99 -3.68 6.11
N TRP A 47 5.78 -2.67 5.74
CA TRP A 47 5.53 -1.85 4.56
C TRP A 47 5.51 -2.69 3.29
N SER A 48 6.49 -3.56 3.13
CA SER A 48 6.58 -4.44 1.96
C SER A 48 5.39 -5.39 1.86
N ASN A 49 4.91 -5.91 3.01
CA ASN A 49 3.72 -6.74 3.07
C ASN A 49 2.46 -5.99 2.63
N GLU A 50 2.24 -4.78 3.17
CA GLU A 50 1.08 -3.96 2.81
C GLU A 50 1.11 -3.53 1.34
N MET A 51 2.29 -3.21 0.80
CA MET A 51 2.46 -2.87 -0.62
C MET A 51 2.17 -4.06 -1.54
N ALA A 52 2.57 -5.28 -1.17
CA ALA A 52 2.18 -6.50 -1.88
C ALA A 52 0.66 -6.73 -1.80
N GLY A 53 0.03 -6.41 -0.66
CA GLY A 53 -1.41 -6.41 -0.50
C GLY A 53 -2.11 -5.43 -1.45
N LEU A 54 -1.53 -4.26 -1.69
CA LEU A 54 -2.05 -3.28 -2.65
C LEU A 54 -1.97 -3.77 -4.09
N ASP A 55 -0.86 -4.40 -4.48
CA ASP A 55 -0.70 -5.00 -5.82
C ASP A 55 -1.72 -6.14 -6.03
N LEU A 56 -1.98 -6.96 -5.00
CA LEU A 56 -3.03 -7.99 -5.05
C LEU A 56 -4.43 -7.38 -5.24
N LEU A 57 -4.75 -6.31 -4.52
CA LEU A 57 -6.03 -5.60 -4.67
C LEU A 57 -6.20 -5.02 -6.08
N ALA A 58 -5.11 -4.53 -6.69
CA ALA A 58 -5.14 -4.07 -8.07
C ALA A 58 -5.47 -5.21 -9.05
N GLY A 59 -4.91 -6.41 -8.82
CA GLY A 59 -5.29 -7.62 -9.56
C GLY A 59 -6.78 -7.95 -9.41
N TYR A 60 -7.30 -7.95 -8.18
CA TYR A 60 -8.72 -8.18 -7.92
C TYR A 60 -9.63 -7.14 -8.59
N ALA A 61 -9.20 -5.88 -8.65
CA ALA A 61 -9.94 -4.84 -9.36
C ALA A 61 -9.97 -5.09 -10.87
N ALA A 62 -8.84 -5.48 -11.47
CA ALA A 62 -8.73 -5.80 -12.89
C ALA A 62 -9.59 -7.02 -13.27
N ASP A 63 -9.70 -8.00 -12.38
CA ASP A 63 -10.52 -9.20 -12.54
C ASP A 63 -12.02 -8.97 -12.24
N GLY A 64 -12.42 -7.76 -11.84
CA GLY A 64 -13.80 -7.43 -11.50
C GLY A 64 -14.30 -8.08 -10.20
N LEU A 65 -13.38 -8.49 -9.32
CA LEU A 65 -13.67 -9.16 -8.05
C LEU A 65 -13.93 -8.19 -6.89
N LEU A 66 -13.63 -6.90 -7.08
CA LEU A 66 -13.92 -5.86 -6.09
C LEU A 66 -15.28 -5.21 -6.33
N THR A 67 -15.94 -4.82 -5.24
CA THR A 67 -17.14 -3.96 -5.33
C THR A 67 -16.77 -2.55 -5.78
N GLU A 68 -17.75 -1.78 -6.25
CA GLU A 68 -17.53 -0.37 -6.62
C GLU A 68 -16.97 0.46 -5.45
N HIS A 69 -17.46 0.21 -4.23
CA HIS A 69 -16.96 0.84 -3.01
C HIS A 69 -15.48 0.51 -2.75
N GLN A 70 -15.11 -0.76 -2.87
CA GLN A 70 -13.73 -1.23 -2.71
C GLN A 70 -12.80 -0.63 -3.77
N CYS A 71 -13.25 -0.56 -5.02
CA CYS A 71 -12.55 0.13 -6.10
C CYS A 71 -12.39 1.64 -5.83
N GLY A 72 -13.37 2.28 -5.19
CA GLY A 72 -13.26 3.65 -4.71
C GLY A 72 -12.13 3.81 -3.68
N ARG A 73 -12.16 3.00 -2.62
CA ARG A 73 -11.13 3.00 -1.58
C ARG A 73 -9.74 2.71 -2.14
N LEU A 74 -9.60 1.74 -3.04
CA LEU A 74 -8.33 1.42 -3.69
C LEU A 74 -7.76 2.63 -4.45
N ARG A 75 -8.59 3.36 -5.20
CA ARG A 75 -8.18 4.59 -5.89
C ARG A 75 -7.74 5.68 -4.91
N ASP A 76 -8.41 5.81 -3.77
CA ASP A 76 -8.03 6.76 -2.73
C ASP A 76 -6.67 6.43 -2.13
N LEU A 77 -6.42 5.17 -1.81
CA LEU A 77 -5.12 4.71 -1.31
C LEU A 77 -4.00 4.97 -2.32
N ARG A 78 -4.23 4.69 -3.61
CA ARG A 78 -3.24 5.00 -4.67
C ARG A 78 -2.90 6.50 -4.71
N ARG A 79 -3.88 7.39 -4.58
CA ARG A 79 -3.64 8.83 -4.54
C ARG A 79 -2.86 9.26 -3.30
N LYS A 80 -3.19 8.71 -2.13
CA LYS A 80 -2.44 8.96 -0.89
C LYS A 80 -0.99 8.51 -1.02
N LEU A 81 -0.78 7.33 -1.60
CA LEU A 81 0.53 6.76 -1.84
C LEU A 81 1.36 7.60 -2.82
N GLU A 82 0.75 8.10 -3.91
CA GLU A 82 1.39 9.05 -4.84
C GLU A 82 1.81 10.33 -4.11
N ALA A 83 0.94 10.88 -3.26
CA ALA A 83 1.27 12.07 -2.45
C ALA A 83 2.38 11.80 -1.41
N ALA A 84 2.46 10.58 -0.89
CA ALA A 84 3.46 10.13 0.07
C ALA A 84 4.82 9.77 -0.56
N GLN A 85 4.94 9.75 -1.89
CA GLN A 85 6.15 9.29 -2.57
C GLN A 85 7.46 9.98 -2.12
N PRO A 86 7.50 11.30 -1.84
CA PRO A 86 8.70 11.93 -1.30
C PRO A 86 9.12 11.39 0.07
N ILE A 87 8.14 11.06 0.92
CA ILE A 87 8.40 10.47 2.25
C ILE A 87 8.97 9.07 2.06
N ILE A 88 8.31 8.24 1.25
CA ILE A 88 8.70 6.85 0.97
C ILE A 88 10.16 6.79 0.47
N GLN A 89 10.51 7.66 -0.49
CA GLN A 89 11.87 7.76 -1.02
C GLN A 89 12.88 8.19 0.04
N ARG A 90 12.54 9.19 0.87
CA ARG A 90 13.42 9.66 1.96
C ARG A 90 13.70 8.56 2.99
N LEU A 91 12.72 7.71 3.27
CA LEU A 91 12.84 6.60 4.22
C LEU A 91 13.53 5.36 3.62
N GLY A 92 13.73 5.31 2.29
CA GLY A 92 14.35 4.17 1.60
C GLY A 92 13.42 2.96 1.44
N LEU A 93 12.11 3.19 1.47
CA LEU A 93 11.09 2.15 1.43
C LEU A 93 10.75 1.74 -0.01
N GLN A 94 10.38 0.48 -0.21
CA GLN A 94 10.00 -0.02 -1.54
C GLN A 94 8.63 0.52 -1.96
N ALA A 95 8.53 1.16 -3.13
CA ALA A 95 7.22 1.52 -3.70
C ALA A 95 6.53 0.28 -4.31
N PRO A 96 5.19 0.18 -4.25
CA PRO A 96 4.46 -0.91 -4.90
C PRO A 96 4.45 -0.74 -6.42
N SER A 97 4.37 -1.88 -7.11
CA SER A 97 4.46 -1.99 -8.57
C SER A 97 3.37 -1.16 -9.27
N VAL A 98 2.18 -1.12 -8.68
CA VAL A 98 1.00 -0.39 -9.19
C VAL A 98 1.16 1.15 -9.27
N VAL A 99 2.22 1.70 -8.65
CA VAL A 99 2.61 3.11 -8.80
C VAL A 99 3.76 3.27 -9.80
N VAL A 100 4.62 2.26 -9.92
CA VAL A 100 5.81 2.27 -10.80
C VAL A 100 5.44 2.22 -12.28
N GLU A 101 4.32 1.60 -12.66
CA GLU A 101 3.86 1.55 -14.08
C GLU A 101 3.68 2.94 -14.74
N LYS A 102 3.49 4.01 -13.97
CA LYS A 102 3.47 5.39 -14.51
C LYS A 102 4.86 5.92 -14.89
N TYR A 103 5.93 5.36 -14.33
CA TYR A 103 7.31 5.82 -14.56
C TYR A 103 8.02 5.07 -15.69
N GLU A 104 7.56 3.88 -16.09
CA GLU A 104 8.19 3.10 -17.17
C GLU A 104 7.69 3.41 -18.59
N GLN A 105 6.76 4.37 -18.77
CA GLN A 105 6.35 4.88 -20.10
C GLN A 105 7.03 6.18 -20.52
N ARG A 106 8.11 6.58 -19.84
CA ARG A 106 9.01 7.67 -20.29
C ARG A 106 10.46 7.20 -20.22
N GLY A 107 10.85 6.36 -21.17
CA GLY A 107 12.22 5.98 -21.49
C GLY A 107 12.34 5.75 -22.98
#